data_AF-A0A4D4MGX5-F1
#
_entry.id   AF-A0A4D4MGX5-F1
#
_cell.length_a   1.000
_cell.length_b   1.000
_cell.length_c   1.000
_cell.angle_alpha   90.00
_cell.angle_beta   90.00
_cell.angle_gamma   90.00
#
_symmetry.space_group_name_H-M   'P 1'
#
loop_
_entity.id
_entity.type
_entity.pdbx_description
1 polymer ?
#
loop_
_entity_poly.entity_id
_entity_poly.type
_entity_poly.pdbx_seq_one_letter_code
_entity_poly.pdbx_strand_id
1 'polypeptide(L)' 'MDLRAALAAHRLVAIVRGGDPEAALRTVLAMADEGVELIEVSLSGKDALSVIERAREALGPDRPSAPVPS' A
#
# COMPACT_ATOMS: atom_id res chain seq x y z
N MET A 1 -7.69 6.39 -10.20
CA MET A 1 -7.44 4.95 -10.41
C MET A 1 -8.78 4.23 -10.51
N ASP A 2 -8.93 3.33 -11.48
CA ASP A 2 -10.02 2.33 -11.48
C ASP A 2 -9.54 1.08 -10.72
N LEU A 3 -10.11 0.84 -9.54
CA LEU A 3 -9.70 -0.28 -8.68
C LEU A 3 -9.94 -1.64 -9.33
N ARG A 4 -11.02 -1.83 -10.10
CA ARG A 4 -11.31 -3.13 -10.73
C ARG A 4 -10.28 -3.44 -11.81
N ALA A 5 -9.94 -2.45 -12.63
CA ALA A 5 -8.91 -2.59 -13.64
C ALA A 5 -7.55 -2.91 -13.01
N ALA A 6 -7.19 -2.23 -11.92
CA ALA A 6 -5.94 -2.47 -11.21
C ALA A 6 -5.87 -3.87 -10.56
N LEU A 7 -6.96 -4.33 -9.95
CA LEU A 7 -7.04 -5.69 -9.41
C LEU A 7 -6.88 -6.75 -10.51
N ALA A 8 -7.48 -6.52 -11.68
CA ALA A 8 -7.33 -7.41 -12.83
C ALA A 8 -5.88 -7.44 -13.37
N ALA A 9 -5.18 -6.29 -13.34
CA ALA A 9 -3.80 -6.17 -13.80
C ALA A 9 -2.79 -6.80 -12.81
N HIS A 10 -2.88 -6.49 -11.52
CA HIS A 10 -1.89 -6.91 -10.53
C HIS A 10 -2.18 -8.28 -9.90
N ARG A 11 -3.45 -8.70 -9.86
CA ARG A 11 -3.90 -10.00 -9.32
C ARG A 11 -3.45 -10.32 -7.90
N LEU A 12 -2.85 -9.36 -7.20
CA LEU A 12 -2.34 -9.46 -5.84
C LEU A 12 -2.71 -8.18 -5.11
N VAL A 13 -3.18 -8.33 -3.86
CA VAL A 13 -3.36 -7.25 -2.91
C VAL A 13 -2.80 -7.72 -1.58
N ALA A 14 -1.86 -6.95 -1.02
CA ALA A 14 -1.41 -7.18 0.35
C ALA A 14 -2.36 -6.52 1.35
N ILE A 15 -2.68 -7.22 2.43
CA ILE A 15 -3.49 -6.68 3.52
C ILE A 15 -2.65 -6.64 4.79
N VAL A 16 -2.24 -5.44 5.20
CA VAL A 16 -1.44 -5.20 6.40
C VAL A 16 -2.35 -5.05 7.61
N ARG A 17 -2.15 -5.93 8.58
CA ARG A 17 -2.87 -5.95 9.86
C ARG A 17 -1.86 -6.07 11.00
N GLY A 18 -2.01 -5.27 12.05
CA GLY A 18 -1.13 -5.33 13.21
C GLY A 18 -1.45 -4.27 14.26
N GLY A 19 -1.00 -4.52 15.49
CA GLY A 19 -1.14 -3.60 16.62
C GLY A 19 0.05 -2.65 16.82
N ASP A 20 1.10 -2.80 16.01
CA ASP A 20 2.30 -1.95 16.03
C ASP A 20 2.32 -1.08 14.75
N PRO A 21 2.08 0.25 14.87
CA PRO A 21 2.06 1.15 13.72
C PRO A 21 3.40 1.22 12.97
N GLU A 22 4.52 1.09 13.67
CA GLU A 22 5.84 1.20 13.04
C GLU A 22 6.18 -0.09 12.29
N ALA A 23 5.81 -1.25 12.83
CA ALA A 23 5.91 -2.52 12.10
C ALA A 23 5.00 -2.53 10.86
N ALA A 24 3.80 -1.97 10.96
CA ALA A 24 2.90 -1.85 9.82
C ALA A 24 3.50 -0.95 8.71
N LEU A 25 4.06 0.21 9.07
CA LEU A 25 4.71 1.10 8.12
C LEU A 25 5.90 0.42 7.42
N ARG A 26 6.83 -0.19 8.18
CA ARG A 26 7.97 -0.92 7.60
C ARG A 26 7.51 -2.01 6.62
N THR A 27 6.43 -2.71 6.96
CA THR A 27 5.86 -3.76 6.12
C THR A 27 5.31 -3.20 4.81
N VAL A 28 4.58 -2.07 4.86
CA VAL A 28 4.09 -1.38 3.66
C VAL A 28 5.26 -0.96 2.76
N LEU A 29 6.29 -0.33 3.34
CA LEU A 29 7.44 0.17 2.58
C LEU A 29 8.24 -0.98 1.95
N ALA A 30 8.47 -2.06 2.69
CA ALA A 30 9.17 -3.23 2.17
C ALA A 30 8.40 -3.88 1.01
N MET A 31 7.08 -4.05 1.15
CA MET A 31 6.26 -4.61 0.06
C MET A 31 6.24 -3.72 -1.17
N ALA A 32 6.20 -2.40 -0.97
CA ALA A 32 6.31 -1.47 -2.08
C ALA A 32 7.70 -1.58 -2.74
N ASP A 33 8.80 -1.66 -1.98
CA ASP A 33 10.15 -1.85 -2.53
C ASP A 33 10.27 -3.12 -3.38
N GLU A 34 9.62 -4.20 -2.94
CA GLU A 34 9.55 -5.50 -3.64
C GLU A 34 8.54 -5.53 -4.81
N GLY A 35 7.87 -4.42 -5.13
CA GLY A 35 6.98 -4.30 -6.29
C GLY A 35 5.53 -4.72 -6.05
N VAL A 36 5.06 -4.78 -4.80
CA VAL A 36 3.64 -4.96 -4.51
C VAL A 36 2.91 -3.63 -4.72
N GLU A 37 2.16 -3.56 -5.82
CA GLU A 37 1.49 -2.32 -6.27
C GLU A 37 0.19 -2.00 -5.51
N LEU A 38 -0.50 -3.02 -4.98
CA LEU A 38 -1.75 -2.86 -4.23
C LEU A 38 -1.56 -3.30 -2.78
N ILE A 39 -1.57 -2.33 -1.86
CA ILE A 39 -1.41 -2.54 -0.43
C ILE A 39 -2.56 -1.87 0.32
N GLU A 40 -3.34 -2.67 1.04
CA GLU A 40 -4.35 -2.24 1.98
C GLU A 40 -3.75 -2.19 3.39
N VAL A 41 -4.03 -1.11 4.14
CA VAL A 41 -3.78 -1.01 5.58
C VAL A 41 -5.11 -1.10 6.30
N SER A 42 -5.29 -2.12 7.15
CA SER A 42 -6.55 -2.33 7.83
C SER A 42 -6.81 -1.27 8.91
N LEU A 43 -7.97 -0.62 8.84
CA LEU A 43 -8.37 0.41 9.80
C LEU A 43 -8.66 -0.11 11.22
N SER A 44 -8.76 -1.43 11.40
CA SER A 44 -8.85 -2.03 12.74
C SER A 44 -7.49 -2.15 13.44
N GLY A 45 -6.39 -1.86 12.72
CA GLY A 45 -5.04 -1.75 13.29
C GLY A 45 -4.86 -0.46 14.09
N LYS A 46 -3.88 -0.46 15.00
CA LYS A 46 -3.55 0.72 15.81
C LYS A 46 -2.97 1.83 14.91
N ASP A 47 -3.46 3.06 15.09
CA ASP A 47 -3.01 4.27 14.39
C ASP A 47 -2.94 4.13 12.85
N ALA A 48 -3.82 3.30 12.26
CA ALA A 48 -3.79 2.94 10.85
C ALA A 48 -3.80 4.15 9.89
N LEU A 49 -4.51 5.24 10.24
CA LEU A 49 -4.52 6.46 9.44
C LEU A 49 -3.13 7.12 9.38
N SER A 50 -2.41 7.18 10.50
CA SER A 50 -1.05 7.72 10.54
C SER A 50 -0.08 6.84 9.73
N VAL A 51 -0.28 5.52 9.74
CA VAL A 51 0.50 4.60 8.87
C VAL A 51 0.27 4.92 7.40
N ILE A 52 -0.98 5.15 6.98
CA ILE A 52 -1.34 5.50 5.60
C ILE A 52 -0.71 6.85 5.19
N GLU A 53 -0.80 7.86 6.05
CA GLU A 53 -0.20 9.19 5.81
C GLU A 53 1.31 9.09 5.63
N ARG A 54 2.01 8.47 6.59
CA ARG A 54 3.47 8.30 6.56
C ARG A 54 3.92 7.46 5.36
N ALA A 55 3.16 6.42 4.99
CA ALA A 55 3.45 5.64 3.80
C ALA A 55 3.30 6.47 2.52
N ARG A 56 2.27 7.32 2.43
CA ARG A 56 2.08 8.23 1.28
C ARG A 56 3.23 9.23 1.17
N GLU A 57 3.64 9.82 2.28
CA GLU A 57 4.78 10.75 2.32
C GLU A 57 6.08 10.08 1.85
N ALA A 58 6.35 8.87 2.33
CA ALA A 58 7.57 8.13 2.00
C ALA A 58 7.60 7.63 0.55
N LEU A 59 6.46 7.21 -0.02
CA LEU A 59 6.39 6.67 -1.38
C LEU A 59 6.32 7.77 -2.47
N GLY A 60 6.03 9.01 -2.09
CA GLY A 60 5.93 10.14 -3.00
C GLY A 60 4.65 10.17 -3.85
N PRO A 61 4.38 11.29 -4.55
CA PRO A 61 3.17 11.49 -5.35
C PRO A 61 3.18 10.73 -6.69
N ASP A 62 4.36 10.38 -7.19
CA ASP A 62 4.56 9.80 -8.52
C ASP A 62 4.58 8.28 -8.55
N ARG A 63 4.41 7.59 -7.41
CA ARG A 63 4.20 6.14 -7.44
C ARG A 63 2.73 5.89 -7.82
N PRO A 64 2.44 5.59 -9.10
CA PRO A 64 1.07 5.39 -9.51
C PRO A 64 0.60 4.08 -8.87
N SER A 65 -0.64 4.03 -8.40
CA SER A 65 -1.31 2.77 -8.12
C SER A 65 -1.73 2.06 -9.44
N ALA A 66 -0.89 2.17 -10.49
CA ALA A 66 -0.93 1.62 -11.85
C ALA A 66 -2.04 2.04 -12.85
N PRO A 67 -1.85 1.80 -14.19
CA PRO A 67 -0.62 1.42 -14.93
C PRO A 67 -0.26 2.38 -16.11
N VAL A 68 0.94 2.21 -16.69
CA VAL A 68 1.19 2.55 -18.12
C VAL A 68 1.53 1.25 -18.87
N PRO A 69 0.63 0.75 -19.72
CA PRO A 69 0.93 -0.33 -20.66
C PRO A 69 1.51 0.22 -21.98
N SER A 70 2.63 -0.37 -22.42
CA SER A 70 2.96 -0.71 -23.80
C SER A 70 3.90 -1.91 -23.79
#